data_AF-A0A1X7TBJ6-F1
#
_entry.id   AF-A0A1X7TBJ6-F1
#
_cell.length_a   1.000
_cell.length_b   1.000
_cell.length_c   1.000
_cell.angle_alpha   90.00
_cell.angle_beta   90.00
_cell.angle_gamma   90.00
#
_symmetry.space_group_name_H-M   'P 1'
#
loop_
_entity.id
_entity.type
_entity.pdbx_description
1 polymer ?
#
loop_
_entity_poly.entity_id
_entity_poly.type
_entity_poly.pdbx_seq_one_letter_code
_entity_poly.pdbx_strand_id
1 'polypeptide(L)'
;MAESRSLITPLSGTNYPTWKVQCKMSLMKDGVWQIVTGKERIVGEGQDGYSKYVTHRDKALATIVLSVDPLLLYLVCDPTDPAVVWETILTQFQRKTWANKMALR
;
A
#
# COMPACT_ATOMS: atom_id res chain seq x y z
N MET A 1 -14.82 -9.39 -17.47
CA MET A 1 -14.80 -8.17 -16.65
C MET A 1 -13.51 -7.44 -16.97
N ALA A 2 -13.56 -6.22 -17.50
CA ALA A 2 -12.34 -5.47 -17.81
C ALA A 2 -11.73 -4.98 -16.50
N GLU A 3 -10.62 -5.59 -16.07
CA GLU A 3 -9.82 -5.05 -14.98
C GLU A 3 -9.40 -3.63 -15.37
N SER A 4 -9.97 -2.64 -14.70
CA SER A 4 -9.63 -1.25 -14.93
C SER A 4 -8.20 -1.05 -14.44
N ARG A 5 -7.21 -1.15 -15.33
CA ARG A 5 -5.79 -0.91 -15.03
C ARG A 5 -5.67 0.42 -14.29
N SER A 6 -5.40 0.35 -13.00
CA SER A 6 -5.05 1.52 -12.20
C SER A 6 -3.75 2.09 -12.78
N LEU A 7 -3.77 3.35 -13.22
CA LEU A 7 -2.60 4.08 -13.72
C LEU A 7 -1.69 4.51 -12.55
N ILE A 8 -1.36 3.58 -11.64
CA ILE A 8 -0.38 3.86 -10.60
C ILE A 8 0.99 3.80 -11.27
N THR A 9 1.69 4.93 -11.30
CA THR A 9 3.10 4.93 -11.72
C THR A 9 3.88 4.15 -10.66
N PRO A 10 4.65 3.10 -11.03
CA PRO A 10 5.38 2.29 -10.06
C PRO A 10 6.23 3.15 -9.11
N LEU A 11 6.20 2.85 -7.83
CA LEU A 11 7.00 3.56 -6.84
C LEU A 11 8.48 3.44 -7.19
N SER A 12 9.16 4.57 -7.29
CA SER A 12 10.59 4.69 -7.50
C SER A 12 11.23 5.54 -6.40
N GLY A 13 12.55 5.71 -6.46
CA GLY A 13 13.31 6.55 -5.53
C GLY A 13 12.84 8.00 -5.40
N THR A 14 12.16 8.54 -6.42
CA THR A 14 11.93 9.99 -6.59
C THR A 14 10.47 10.39 -6.69
N ASN A 15 9.55 9.45 -6.97
CA ASN A 15 8.15 9.76 -7.23
C ASN A 15 7.21 9.47 -6.05
N TYR A 16 7.75 9.20 -4.86
CA TYR A 16 6.98 8.81 -3.67
C TYR A 16 5.74 9.68 -3.39
N PRO A 17 5.80 11.03 -3.43
CA PRO A 17 4.61 11.85 -3.20
C PRO A 17 3.46 11.56 -4.19
N THR A 18 3.78 11.36 -5.46
CA THR A 18 2.82 11.03 -6.52
C THR A 18 2.28 9.62 -6.34
N TRP A 19 3.17 8.64 -6.15
CA TRP A 19 2.79 7.25 -5.92
C TRP A 19 1.84 7.11 -4.73
N LYS A 20 2.16 7.78 -3.61
CA LYS A 20 1.34 7.74 -2.38
C LYS A 20 -0.10 8.17 -2.65
N VAL A 21 -0.29 9.24 -3.43
CA VAL A 21 -1.64 9.71 -3.78
C VAL A 21 -2.32 8.71 -4.71
N GLN A 22 -1.65 8.26 -5.77
CA GLN A 22 -2.23 7.33 -6.75
C GLN A 22 -2.62 5.98 -6.13
N CYS A 23 -1.73 5.38 -5.34
CA CYS A 23 -1.96 4.11 -4.68
C CYS A 23 -3.12 4.23 -3.66
N LYS A 24 -3.15 5.31 -2.87
CA LYS A 24 -4.29 5.59 -1.97
C LYS A 24 -5.62 5.69 -2.72
N MET A 25 -5.66 6.43 -3.83
CA MET A 25 -6.88 6.58 -4.63
C MET A 25 -7.33 5.25 -5.25
N SER A 26 -6.40 4.39 -5.68
CA SER A 26 -6.74 3.05 -6.14
C SER A 26 -7.37 2.20 -5.04
N LEU A 27 -6.77 2.18 -3.84
CA LEU A 27 -7.30 1.45 -2.70
C LEU A 27 -8.68 1.97 -2.25
N MET A 28 -8.91 3.29 -2.34
CA MET A 28 -10.22 3.90 -2.06
C MET A 28 -11.26 3.54 -3.12
N LYS A 29 -10.89 3.58 -4.41
CA LYS A 29 -11.75 3.13 -5.52
C LYS A 29 -12.19 1.68 -5.34
N ASP A 30 -11.27 0.85 -4.84
CA ASP A 30 -11.51 -0.57 -4.59
C ASP A 30 -12.20 -0.88 -3.26
N GLY A 31 -12.48 0.13 -2.43
CA GLY A 31 -13.14 -0.02 -1.14
C GLY A 31 -12.29 -0.61 -0.01
N VAL A 32 -11.00 -0.85 -0.25
CA VAL A 32 -10.09 -1.58 0.68
C VAL A 32 -9.15 -0.68 1.47
N TRP A 33 -9.27 0.65 1.33
CA TRP A 33 -8.43 1.61 2.06
C TRP A 33 -8.55 1.50 3.59
N GLN A 34 -9.71 1.07 4.10
CA GLN A 34 -9.91 0.95 5.55
C GLN A 34 -9.05 -0.15 6.17
N ILE A 35 -8.70 -1.20 5.42
CA ILE A 35 -7.75 -2.24 5.87
C ILE A 35 -6.36 -1.64 6.07
N VAL A 36 -5.89 -0.86 5.10
CA VAL A 36 -4.54 -0.26 5.14
C VAL A 36 -4.40 0.73 6.30
N THR A 37 -5.50 1.38 6.69
CA THR A 37 -5.52 2.29 7.84
C THR A 37 -5.83 1.61 9.18
N GLY A 38 -6.03 0.28 9.19
CA GLY A 38 -6.37 -0.49 10.39
C GLY A 38 -7.77 -0.18 10.96
N LYS A 39 -8.64 0.46 10.18
CA LYS A 39 -9.99 0.87 10.59
C LYS A 39 -11.07 -0.17 10.27
N GLU A 40 -10.76 -1.11 9.38
CA GLU A 40 -11.66 -2.22 9.09
C GLU A 40 -11.69 -3.19 10.26
N ARG A 41 -12.89 -3.64 10.64
CA ARG A 41 -13.05 -4.59 11.73
C ARG A 41 -12.34 -5.90 11.37
N ILE A 42 -11.39 -6.31 12.20
CA ILE A 42 -10.76 -7.62 12.08
C ILE A 42 -11.83 -8.67 12.40
N VAL A 43 -12.09 -9.53 11.43
CA VAL A 43 -13.02 -10.65 11.56
C VAL A 43 -12.19 -11.90 11.78
N GLY A 44 -12.50 -12.67 12.82
CA GLY A 44 -11.80 -13.93 13.14
C GLY A 44 -12.27 -15.08 12.25
N GLU A 45 -11.44 -16.12 12.12
CA GLU A 45 -11.81 -17.35 11.42
C GLU A 45 -13.12 -17.93 11.96
N GLY A 46 -14.02 -18.34 11.06
CA GLY A 46 -15.34 -18.88 11.41
C GLY A 46 -16.43 -17.85 11.70
N GLN A 47 -16.12 -16.55 11.69
CA GLN A 47 -17.12 -15.49 11.79
C GLN A 47 -17.71 -15.15 10.41
N ASP A 48 -18.98 -14.74 10.39
CA ASP A 48 -19.61 -14.23 9.18
C ASP A 48 -18.84 -13.01 8.65
N GLY A 49 -18.49 -13.04 7.37
CA GLY A 49 -17.67 -12.02 6.72
C GLY A 49 -16.15 -12.25 6.72
N TYR A 50 -15.63 -13.33 7.34
CA TYR A 50 -14.18 -13.63 7.33
C TYR A 50 -13.62 -13.74 5.89
N SER A 51 -14.31 -14.46 5.00
CA SER A 51 -13.88 -14.62 3.61
C SER A 51 -13.80 -13.30 2.84
N LYS A 52 -14.74 -12.38 3.10
CA LYS A 52 -14.73 -11.04 2.52
C LYS A 52 -13.56 -10.21 3.05
N TYR A 53 -13.31 -10.27 4.36
CA TYR A 53 -12.18 -9.61 4.99
C TYR A 53 -10.84 -10.08 4.40
N VAL A 54 -10.63 -11.40 4.28
CA VAL A 54 -9.42 -11.97 3.66
C VAL A 54 -9.27 -11.50 2.22
N THR A 55 -10.35 -11.56 1.43
CA THR A 55 -10.33 -11.10 0.03
C THR A 55 -9.96 -9.62 -0.08
N HIS A 56 -10.53 -8.76 0.77
CA HIS A 56 -10.19 -7.34 0.79
C HIS A 56 -8.73 -7.12 1.22
N ARG A 57 -8.26 -7.87 2.22
CA ARG A 57 -6.89 -7.77 2.75
C ARG A 57 -5.88 -8.13 1.67
N ASP A 58 -6.08 -9.26 1.00
CA ASP A 58 -5.20 -9.74 -0.05
C ASP A 58 -5.25 -8.81 -1.27
N LYS A 59 -6.42 -8.24 -1.59
CA LYS A 59 -6.57 -7.22 -2.65
C LYS A 59 -5.80 -5.94 -2.32
N ALA A 60 -5.89 -5.45 -1.08
CA ALA A 60 -5.14 -4.28 -0.64
C ALA A 60 -3.62 -4.52 -0.73
N LEU A 61 -3.18 -5.68 -0.24
CA LEU A 61 -1.79 -6.09 -0.24
C LEU A 61 -1.24 -6.18 -1.67
N ALA A 62 -1.93 -6.90 -2.55
CA ALA A 62 -1.55 -7.03 -3.94
C ALA A 62 -1.48 -5.66 -4.64
N THR A 63 -2.45 -4.78 -4.41
CA THR A 63 -2.45 -3.43 -5.00
C THR A 63 -1.21 -2.64 -4.57
N ILE A 64 -0.84 -2.67 -3.29
CA ILE A 64 0.34 -1.95 -2.80
C ILE A 64 1.60 -2.58 -3.39
N VAL A 65 1.80 -3.89 -3.24
CA VAL A 65 3.04 -4.58 -3.66
C VAL A 65 3.26 -4.48 -5.17
N LEU A 66 2.22 -4.71 -5.98
CA LEU A 66 2.31 -4.64 -7.44
C LEU A 66 2.48 -3.21 -7.98
N SER A 67 2.22 -2.21 -7.14
CA SER A 67 2.48 -0.80 -7.49
C SER A 67 3.90 -0.33 -7.16
N VAL A 68 4.74 -1.20 -6.61
CA VAL A 68 6.15 -0.89 -6.29
C VAL A 68 7.06 -1.40 -7.40
N ASP A 69 8.09 -0.62 -7.75
CA ASP A 69 9.12 -1.08 -8.69
C ASP A 69 9.75 -2.38 -8.16
N PRO A 70 9.90 -3.44 -9.00
CA PRO A 70 10.54 -4.69 -8.60
C PRO A 70 11.89 -4.53 -7.87
N LEU A 71 12.68 -3.52 -8.24
CA LEU A 71 13.98 -3.21 -7.61
C LEU A 71 13.86 -2.71 -6.17
N LEU A 72 12.67 -2.32 -5.74
CA LEU A 72 12.39 -1.82 -4.39
C LEU A 72 11.59 -2.82 -3.54
N LEU A 73 11.23 -4.00 -4.08
CA LEU A 73 10.50 -5.03 -3.33
C LEU A 73 11.28 -5.57 -2.12
N TYR A 74 12.61 -5.45 -2.11
CA TYR A 74 13.43 -5.80 -0.94
C TYR A 74 13.04 -5.00 0.33
N LEU A 75 12.41 -3.84 0.18
CA LEU A 75 11.93 -3.03 1.30
C LEU A 75 10.77 -3.70 2.05
N VAL A 76 10.07 -4.62 1.41
CA VAL A 76 8.85 -5.24 1.91
C VAL A 76 9.08 -6.66 2.45
N CYS A 77 10.17 -7.32 2.03
CA CYS A 77 10.60 -8.65 2.46
C CYS A 77 9.54 -9.75 2.26
N ASP A 78 8.69 -10.00 3.27
CA ASP A 78 7.55 -10.92 3.21
C ASP A 78 6.24 -10.18 3.54
N PRO A 79 5.52 -9.67 2.52
CA PRO A 79 4.30 -8.90 2.72
C PRO A 79 3.15 -9.80 3.19
N THR A 80 2.82 -9.78 4.49
CA THR A 80 1.63 -10.49 5.02
C THR A 80 0.49 -9.54 5.42
N ASP A 81 0.82 -8.34 5.87
CA ASP A 81 -0.14 -7.35 6.35
C ASP A 81 -0.05 -6.05 5.53
N PRO A 82 -1.11 -5.66 4.80
CA PRO A 82 -1.09 -4.47 3.94
C PRO A 82 -0.87 -3.16 4.71
N ALA A 83 -1.29 -3.06 5.98
CA ALA A 83 -1.05 -1.88 6.80
C ALA A 83 0.44 -1.76 7.18
N VAL A 84 1.08 -2.88 7.54
CA VAL A 84 2.52 -2.93 7.85
C VAL A 84 3.36 -2.60 6.62
N VAL A 85 3.01 -3.16 5.46
CA VAL A 85 3.68 -2.88 4.19
C VAL A 85 3.57 -1.39 3.85
N TRP A 86 2.37 -0.83 3.94
CA TRP A 86 2.15 0.59 3.68
C TRP A 86 3.00 1.47 4.59
N GLU A 87 2.98 1.23 5.91
CA GLU A 87 3.74 2.00 6.89
C GLU A 87 5.25 1.91 6.70
N THR A 88 5.75 0.72 6.32
CA THR A 88 7.17 0.50 6.02
C THR A 88 7.62 1.37 4.85
N ILE A 89 6.84 1.38 3.76
CA ILE A 89 7.11 2.25 2.61
C ILE A 89 7.03 3.73 3.02
N LEU A 90 6.01 4.13 3.77
CA LEU A 90 5.88 5.52 4.25
C LEU A 90 7.13 5.95 5.01
N THR A 91 7.57 5.13 5.97
CA THR A 91 8.71 5.41 6.84
C THR A 91 10.01 5.56 6.04
N GLN A 92 10.28 4.65 5.09
CA GLN A 92 11.51 4.66 4.29
C GLN A 92 11.63 5.93 3.45
N PHE A 93 10.55 6.32 2.77
CA PHE A 93 10.57 7.45 1.84
C PHE A 93 10.33 8.81 2.51
N GLN A 94 9.57 8.88 3.61
CA GLN A 94 9.44 10.12 4.38
C GLN A 94 10.76 10.51 5.06
N ARG A 95 11.50 9.55 5.63
CA ARG A 95 12.83 9.81 6.21
C ARG A 95 13.80 10.39 5.19
N LYS A 96 13.87 9.80 3.98
CA LYS A 96 14.68 10.34 2.87
C LYS A 96 14.23 11.75 2.47
N THR A 97 12.93 11.99 2.36
CA THR A 97 12.40 13.31 2.00
C THR A 97 12.77 14.37 3.04
N TRP A 98 12.71 14.05 4.33
CA TRP A 98 13.08 14.98 5.40
C TRP A 98 14.59 15.22 5.45
N ALA A 99 15.40 14.16 5.34
CA ALA A 99 16.85 14.28 5.25
C ALA A 99 17.27 15.16 4.05
N ASN A 100 16.63 14.97 2.89
CA ASN A 100 16.87 15.79 1.70
C ASN A 100 16.48 17.26 1.91
N LYS A 101 15.41 17.55 2.67
CA LYS A 101 15.02 18.92 3.03
C LYS A 101 15.97 19.58 4.03
N MET A 102 16.60 18.81 4.92
CA MET A 102 17.56 19.35 5.88
C MET A 102 18.95 19.60 5.28
N ALA A 103 19.41 18.77 4.34
CA ALA A 103 20.71 18.93 3.68
C ALA A 103 20.80 20.15 2.75
N LEU A 104 19.67 20.80 2.46
CA LEU A 104 19.58 22.01 1.64
C LEU A 104 19.58 23.31 2.48
N ARG A 105 20.00 23.25 3.75
CA ARG A 105 20.13 24.40 4.65
C ARG A 105 21.58 24.69 5.00
#